data_AF-A0A396GSJ4-F1
#
_entry.id   AF-A0A396GSJ4-F1
#
_cell.length_a   1.000
_cell.length_b   1.000
_cell.length_c   1.000
_cell.angle_alpha   90.00
_cell.angle_beta   90.00
_cell.angle_gamma   90.00
#
_symmetry.space_group_name_H-M   'P 1'
#
loop_
_entity.id
_entity.type
_entity.pdbx_description
1 polymer ?
#
loop_
_entity_poly.entity_id
_entity_poly.type
_entity_poly.pdbx_seq_one_letter_code
_entity_poly.pdbx_strand_id
1 'polypeptide(L)'
;MEWTSIAWASGLTLAIPILTFISFHLNSQYQTLITAASTGIGVFFCLPAGFFKTTLIFIPYIAFIVLASTVASSSHTHHLALMISSFNKSKTNKVSSFFSLYATSFGCLGSAIISSFIYHMLREPDDRNYFTLWIVSIFSGLIWLVGVLHVVTAINRTTVSSVSLINKSMFYPCSLLKHPKAIGGLFGVFLSSFTTMCIFIGGVLFIVGNLCIRPPHLLYFWLIYFLFPLVSLPLLHPLQLLLKANSAKMKIIGFLLSMLSSGFGFYFWNSHWKLGHILIFGGVQSIGSGLLHAFGRVLILECAPNGKEGVFCVWYGWIRAAGLCLGFTVASVVPGQIKTSFGAAFVAALVGIIVLLFGNVGDNSKSDSQDNDNLGLDSKESISV
;
A
#
# COMPACT_ATOMS: atom_id res chain seq x y z
N MET A 1 -6.07 16.31 -15.37
CA MET A 1 -6.31 15.21 -14.40
C MET A 1 -6.95 14.00 -15.07
N GLU A 2 -7.94 14.19 -15.95
CA GLU A 2 -8.64 13.10 -16.66
C GLU A 2 -7.69 12.16 -17.42
N TRP A 3 -6.78 12.71 -18.24
CA TRP A 3 -5.77 11.91 -18.96
C TRP A 3 -4.86 11.08 -18.03
N THR A 4 -4.54 11.59 -16.84
CA THR A 4 -3.75 10.87 -15.85
C THR A 4 -4.53 9.69 -15.28
N SER A 5 -5.83 9.87 -15.01
CA SER A 5 -6.72 8.77 -14.57
C SER A 5 -6.85 7.70 -15.65
N ILE A 6 -7.06 8.09 -16.92
CA ILE A 6 -7.13 7.17 -18.07
C ILE A 6 -5.81 6.39 -18.23
N ALA A 7 -4.66 7.06 -18.12
CA ALA A 7 -3.35 6.41 -18.15
C ALA A 7 -3.17 5.42 -16.99
N TRP A 8 -3.68 5.77 -15.80
CA TRP A 8 -3.61 4.90 -14.64
C TRP A 8 -4.49 3.65 -14.80
N ALA A 9 -5.71 3.82 -15.28
CA ALA A 9 -6.66 2.75 -15.57
C ALA A 9 -6.18 1.81 -16.68
N SER A 10 -5.59 2.36 -17.75
CA SER A 10 -5.00 1.55 -18.83
C SER A 10 -3.81 0.72 -18.32
N GLY A 11 -2.91 1.31 -17.54
CA GLY A 11 -1.81 0.58 -16.88
C GLY A 11 -2.30 -0.56 -15.98
N LEU A 12 -3.36 -0.32 -15.20
CA LEU A 12 -4.00 -1.35 -14.37
C LEU A 12 -4.66 -2.46 -15.18
N THR A 13 -5.26 -2.13 -16.31
CA THR A 13 -5.89 -3.10 -17.22
C THR A 13 -4.81 -4.00 -17.84
N LEU A 14 -3.70 -3.40 -18.28
CA LEU A 14 -2.54 -4.14 -18.79
C LEU A 14 -1.89 -5.03 -17.72
N ALA A 15 -1.97 -4.64 -16.44
CA ALA A 15 -1.43 -5.42 -15.34
C ALA A 15 -2.17 -6.75 -15.11
N ILE A 16 -3.46 -6.86 -15.45
CA ILE A 16 -4.27 -8.07 -15.19
C ILE A 16 -3.66 -9.35 -15.80
N PRO A 17 -3.40 -9.43 -17.11
CA PRO A 17 -2.82 -10.65 -17.71
C PRO A 17 -1.39 -10.92 -17.20
N ILE A 18 -0.60 -9.87 -17.00
CA ILE A 18 0.80 -9.98 -16.55
C ILE A 18 0.87 -10.50 -15.11
N LEU A 19 0.04 -9.96 -14.23
CA LEU A 19 -0.07 -10.41 -12.84
C LEU A 19 -0.60 -11.84 -12.74
N THR A 20 -1.54 -12.22 -13.61
CA THR A 20 -2.04 -13.60 -13.70
C THR A 20 -0.89 -14.55 -14.01
N PHE A 21 -0.07 -14.23 -15.02
CA PHE A 21 1.12 -15.00 -15.38
C PHE A 21 2.15 -15.04 -14.23
N ILE A 22 2.47 -13.88 -13.67
CA ILE A 22 3.45 -13.73 -12.58
C ILE A 22 3.02 -14.48 -11.31
N SER A 23 1.73 -14.61 -11.04
CA SER A 23 1.21 -15.35 -9.87
C SER A 23 1.65 -16.82 -9.82
N PHE A 24 1.89 -17.45 -10.97
CA PHE A 24 2.41 -18.82 -11.07
C PHE A 24 3.90 -18.90 -10.74
N HIS A 25 4.66 -17.90 -11.16
CA HIS A 25 6.13 -17.87 -11.08
C HIS A 25 6.68 -17.17 -9.83
N LEU A 26 5.85 -16.38 -9.13
CA LEU A 26 6.23 -15.70 -7.89
C LEU A 26 6.60 -16.67 -6.77
N ASN A 27 5.92 -17.81 -6.68
CA ASN A 27 6.21 -18.87 -5.70
C ASN A 27 7.38 -19.79 -6.16
N SER A 28 8.05 -19.44 -7.26
CA SER A 28 9.16 -20.21 -7.84
C SER A 28 10.47 -19.42 -7.75
N GLN A 29 11.56 -19.98 -8.28
CA GLN A 29 12.89 -19.39 -8.27
C GLN A 29 12.99 -18.07 -9.06
N TYR A 30 11.96 -17.71 -9.82
CA TYR A 30 11.94 -16.53 -10.69
C TYR A 30 11.59 -15.21 -9.98
N GLN A 31 11.31 -15.20 -8.67
CA GLN A 31 10.91 -13.99 -7.96
C GLN A 31 11.92 -12.84 -8.10
N THR A 32 13.21 -13.12 -7.92
CA THR A 32 14.27 -12.10 -8.02
C THR A 32 14.32 -11.51 -9.42
N LEU A 33 14.21 -12.35 -10.45
CA LEU A 33 14.17 -11.95 -11.85
C LEU A 33 12.93 -11.11 -12.17
N ILE A 34 11.74 -11.51 -11.69
CA ILE A 34 10.50 -10.75 -11.86
C ILE A 34 10.61 -9.37 -11.20
N THR A 35 11.21 -9.32 -10.00
CA THR A 35 11.43 -8.05 -9.30
C THR A 35 12.38 -7.16 -10.08
N ALA A 36 13.54 -7.69 -10.51
CA ALA A 36 14.55 -6.95 -11.28
C ALA A 36 13.99 -6.46 -12.63
N ALA A 37 13.22 -7.29 -13.32
CA ALA A 37 12.58 -6.91 -14.58
C ALA A 37 11.55 -5.80 -14.35
N SER A 38 10.68 -5.93 -13.34
CA SER A 38 9.67 -4.90 -13.04
C SER A 38 10.29 -3.57 -12.63
N THR A 39 11.37 -3.59 -11.83
CA THR A 39 12.08 -2.37 -11.44
C THR A 39 12.87 -1.79 -12.60
N GLY A 40 13.48 -2.62 -13.45
CA GLY A 40 14.15 -2.20 -14.67
C GLY A 40 13.22 -1.54 -15.68
N ILE A 41 12.00 -2.06 -15.85
CA ILE A 41 10.94 -1.40 -16.65
C ILE A 41 10.61 -0.03 -16.04
N GLY A 42 10.49 0.07 -14.71
CA GLY A 42 10.33 1.35 -14.02
C GLY A 42 11.45 2.34 -14.33
N VAL A 43 12.72 1.91 -14.31
CA VAL A 43 13.88 2.72 -14.72
C VAL A 43 13.75 3.16 -16.18
N PHE A 44 13.42 2.23 -17.08
CA PHE A 44 13.31 2.49 -18.51
C PHE A 44 12.18 3.45 -18.87
N PHE A 45 11.10 3.51 -18.10
CA PHE A 45 10.04 4.49 -18.35
C PHE A 45 10.25 5.79 -17.55
N CYS A 46 10.91 5.76 -16.39
CA CYS A 46 11.18 6.99 -15.63
C CYS A 46 12.37 7.80 -16.17
N LEU A 47 13.47 7.20 -16.63
CA LEU A 47 14.64 7.96 -17.11
C LEU A 47 14.40 8.67 -18.47
N PRO A 48 13.86 8.01 -19.51
CA PRO A 48 13.70 8.58 -20.84
C PRO A 48 12.46 9.48 -20.97
N ALA A 49 11.53 9.46 -20.00
CA ALA A 49 10.37 10.36 -20.00
C ALA A 49 10.79 11.82 -20.08
N GLY A 50 11.93 12.14 -19.48
CA GLY A 50 12.63 13.40 -19.65
C GLY A 50 13.58 13.40 -20.84
N PHE A 51 13.20 12.89 -22.01
CA PHE A 51 13.91 13.11 -23.29
C PHE A 51 12.96 13.50 -24.44
N PHE A 52 11.65 13.33 -24.24
CA PHE A 52 10.64 13.61 -25.24
C PHE A 52 9.84 14.87 -24.89
N LYS A 53 9.84 15.86 -25.79
CA LYS A 53 9.10 17.13 -25.60
C LYS A 53 7.59 17.02 -25.85
N THR A 54 7.11 15.84 -26.28
CA THR A 54 5.73 15.63 -26.70
C THR A 54 4.86 15.14 -25.55
N THR A 55 3.79 15.87 -25.24
CA THR A 55 2.91 15.57 -24.11
C THR A 55 2.07 14.30 -24.28
N LEU A 56 1.74 13.93 -25.53
CA LEU A 56 0.96 12.72 -25.83
C LEU A 56 1.67 11.42 -25.43
N ILE A 57 3.00 11.44 -25.36
CA ILE A 57 3.82 10.28 -24.99
C ILE A 57 3.72 10.00 -23.48
N PHE A 58 3.28 10.96 -22.64
CA PHE A 58 3.17 10.72 -21.19
C PHE A 58 2.10 9.69 -20.82
N ILE A 59 1.04 9.53 -21.61
CA ILE A 59 -0.04 8.57 -21.33
C ILE A 59 0.50 7.12 -21.29
N PRO A 60 1.15 6.60 -22.35
CA PRO A 60 1.72 5.26 -22.30
C PRO A 60 2.81 5.14 -21.23
N TYR A 61 3.61 6.18 -20.99
CA TYR A 61 4.63 6.17 -19.94
C TYR A 61 4.03 5.97 -18.54
N ILE A 62 3.00 6.73 -18.19
CA ILE A 62 2.30 6.56 -16.91
C ILE A 62 1.71 5.15 -16.85
N ALA A 63 1.08 4.65 -17.91
CA ALA A 63 0.52 3.30 -17.94
C ALA A 63 1.59 2.22 -17.65
N PHE A 64 2.79 2.32 -18.23
CA PHE A 64 3.87 1.38 -17.97
C PHE A 64 4.49 1.54 -16.57
N ILE A 65 4.62 2.75 -16.05
CA ILE A 65 5.07 2.99 -14.66
C ILE A 65 4.10 2.36 -13.66
N VAL A 66 2.80 2.45 -13.94
CA VAL A 66 1.74 1.86 -13.14
C VAL A 66 1.80 0.34 -13.18
N LEU A 67 1.95 -0.22 -14.37
CA LEU A 67 2.17 -1.65 -14.54
C LEU A 67 3.39 -2.13 -13.73
N ALA A 68 4.53 -1.47 -13.92
CA ALA A 68 5.79 -1.78 -13.25
C ALA A 68 5.68 -1.69 -11.72
N SER A 69 5.07 -0.62 -11.20
CA SER A 69 4.86 -0.43 -9.76
C SER A 69 3.88 -1.43 -9.15
N THR A 70 2.85 -1.83 -9.88
CA THR A 70 1.91 -2.87 -9.44
C THR A 70 2.60 -4.23 -9.32
N VAL A 71 3.42 -4.59 -10.31
CA VAL A 71 4.21 -5.84 -10.29
C VAL A 71 5.30 -5.78 -9.21
N ALA A 72 6.06 -4.70 -9.12
CA ALA A 72 7.10 -4.52 -8.11
C ALA A 72 6.52 -4.55 -6.68
N SER A 73 5.38 -3.90 -6.44
CA SER A 73 4.67 -3.96 -5.15
C SER A 73 4.21 -5.37 -4.79
N SER A 74 3.75 -6.14 -5.78
CA SER A 74 3.35 -7.53 -5.59
C SER A 74 4.57 -8.38 -5.18
N SER A 75 5.69 -8.24 -5.90
CA SER A 75 6.91 -8.99 -5.59
C SER A 75 7.55 -8.59 -4.27
N HIS A 76 7.56 -7.31 -3.93
CA HIS A 76 8.03 -6.81 -2.64
C HIS A 76 7.18 -7.37 -1.47
N THR A 77 5.86 -7.49 -1.66
CA THR A 77 4.97 -8.09 -0.66
C THR A 77 5.22 -9.60 -0.52
N HIS A 78 5.53 -10.29 -1.62
CA HIS A 78 5.93 -11.70 -1.58
C HIS A 78 7.30 -11.90 -0.91
N HIS A 79 8.25 -11.00 -1.14
CA HIS A 79 9.55 -11.03 -0.46
C HIS A 79 9.38 -10.89 1.06
N LEU A 80 8.47 -10.01 1.50
CA LEU A 80 8.07 -9.94 2.91
C LEU A 80 7.52 -11.28 3.42
N ALA A 81 6.68 -11.97 2.64
CA ALA A 81 6.14 -13.28 3.00
C ALA A 81 7.25 -14.34 3.21
N LEU A 82 8.24 -14.38 2.31
CA LEU A 82 9.39 -15.28 2.43
C LEU A 82 10.25 -14.97 3.65
N MET A 83 10.50 -13.68 3.94
CA MET A 83 11.22 -13.29 5.16
C MET A 83 10.47 -13.79 6.41
N ILE A 84 9.16 -13.59 6.49
CA ILE A 84 8.34 -14.07 7.62
C ILE A 84 8.44 -15.59 7.77
N SER A 85 8.34 -16.33 6.66
CA SER A 85 8.43 -17.79 6.67
C SER A 85 9.81 -18.32 7.08
N SER A 86 10.88 -17.57 6.81
CA SER A 86 12.25 -17.95 7.18
C SER A 86 12.51 -17.76 8.67
N PHE A 87 11.96 -16.68 9.26
CA PHE A 87 12.12 -16.39 10.68
C PHE A 87 11.29 -17.30 11.60
N ASN A 88 10.22 -17.92 11.10
CA ASN A 88 9.35 -18.73 11.95
C ASN A 88 8.49 -19.71 11.16
N LYS A 89 8.48 -21.01 11.54
CA LYS A 89 7.55 -22.00 10.96
C LYS A 89 6.08 -21.70 11.32
N SER A 90 5.85 -20.96 12.41
CA SER A 90 4.55 -20.43 12.80
C SER A 90 4.54 -18.92 12.52
N LYS A 91 3.65 -18.47 11.63
CA LYS A 91 3.50 -17.07 11.20
C LYS A 91 3.14 -16.17 12.40
N THR A 92 4.14 -15.67 13.14
CA THR A 92 3.87 -14.77 14.27
C THR A 92 3.63 -13.36 13.76
N ASN A 93 2.44 -12.82 14.05
CA ASN A 93 2.00 -11.47 13.68
C ASN A 93 3.02 -10.37 14.07
N LYS A 94 3.82 -10.62 15.11
CA LYS A 94 4.84 -9.69 15.66
C LYS A 94 6.00 -9.43 14.69
N VAL A 95 6.48 -10.46 13.99
CA VAL A 95 7.62 -10.35 13.07
C VAL A 95 7.16 -9.74 11.74
N SER A 96 5.96 -10.15 11.28
CA SER A 96 5.34 -9.59 10.09
C SER A 96 5.06 -8.09 10.22
N SER A 97 4.48 -7.67 11.35
CA SER A 97 4.19 -6.25 11.59
C SER A 97 5.46 -5.41 11.69
N PHE A 98 6.51 -5.92 12.35
CA PHE A 98 7.81 -5.25 12.44
C PHE A 98 8.38 -4.93 11.05
N PHE A 99 8.60 -5.97 10.22
CA PHE A 99 9.17 -5.78 8.90
C PHE A 99 8.28 -4.92 8.00
N SER A 100 6.95 -5.07 8.09
CA SER A 100 6.04 -4.25 7.30
C SER A 100 6.08 -2.77 7.73
N LEU A 101 6.13 -2.45 9.02
CA LEU A 101 6.20 -1.08 9.50
C LEU A 101 7.50 -0.39 9.07
N TYR A 102 8.65 -1.05 9.24
CA TYR A 102 9.94 -0.52 8.79
C TYR A 102 9.99 -0.34 7.27
N ALA A 103 9.56 -1.34 6.50
CA ALA A 103 9.53 -1.22 5.05
C ALA A 103 8.62 -0.07 4.56
N THR A 104 7.49 0.16 5.24
CA THR A 104 6.61 1.30 4.93
C THR A 104 7.30 2.63 5.26
N SER A 105 7.96 2.70 6.42
CA SER A 105 8.70 3.88 6.89
C SER A 105 9.77 4.31 5.87
N PHE A 106 10.63 3.38 5.45
CA PHE A 106 11.66 3.66 4.45
C PHE A 106 11.07 4.01 3.07
N GLY A 107 9.94 3.40 2.68
CA GLY A 107 9.22 3.80 1.46
C GLY A 107 8.72 5.26 1.52
N CYS A 108 8.33 5.73 2.70
CA CYS A 108 7.93 7.12 2.91
C CYS A 108 9.12 8.09 2.79
N LEU A 109 10.34 7.70 3.18
CA LEU A 109 11.56 8.50 2.93
C LEU A 109 11.80 8.74 1.44
N GLY A 110 11.67 7.70 0.60
CA GLY A 110 11.76 7.86 -0.86
C GLY A 110 10.70 8.82 -1.40
N SER A 111 9.48 8.74 -0.88
CA SER A 111 8.38 9.65 -1.24
C SER A 111 8.65 11.09 -0.79
N ALA A 112 9.25 11.29 0.38
CA ALA A 112 9.64 12.61 0.89
C ALA A 112 10.70 13.26 -0.01
N ILE A 113 11.73 12.51 -0.40
CA ILE A 113 12.78 12.98 -1.32
C ILE A 113 12.14 13.42 -2.65
N ILE A 114 11.32 12.58 -3.26
CA ILE A 114 10.63 12.92 -4.52
C ILE A 114 9.75 14.15 -4.35
N SER A 115 8.96 14.24 -3.27
CA SER A 115 8.08 15.39 -3.03
C SER A 115 8.84 16.71 -2.85
N SER A 116 10.02 16.67 -2.20
CA SER A 116 10.90 17.83 -2.04
C SER A 116 11.43 18.31 -3.39
N PHE A 117 11.87 17.38 -4.24
CA PHE A 117 12.29 17.68 -5.61
C PHE A 117 11.14 18.27 -6.44
N ILE A 118 9.96 17.64 -6.42
CA ILE A 118 8.76 18.16 -7.12
C ILE A 118 8.49 19.60 -6.69
N TYR A 119 8.51 19.88 -5.39
CA TYR A 119 8.24 21.22 -4.88
C TYR A 119 9.28 22.24 -5.34
N HIS A 120 10.57 21.92 -5.22
CA HIS A 120 11.64 22.83 -5.64
C HIS A 120 11.51 23.18 -7.13
N MET A 121 11.18 22.18 -7.94
CA MET A 121 11.01 22.33 -9.38
C MET A 121 9.75 23.15 -9.72
N LEU A 122 8.66 23.03 -8.94
CA LEU A 122 7.44 23.82 -9.12
C LEU A 122 7.58 25.30 -8.71
N ARG A 123 8.61 25.66 -7.93
CA ARG A 123 8.81 27.02 -7.42
C ARG A 123 9.55 27.94 -8.41
N GLU A 124 10.31 27.38 -9.36
CA GLU A 124 11.10 28.16 -10.32
C GLU A 124 10.22 28.67 -11.47
N PRO A 125 10.10 30.00 -11.67
CA PRO A 125 9.06 30.61 -12.51
C PRO A 125 9.38 30.71 -14.02
N ASP A 126 10.46 30.10 -14.52
CA ASP A 126 10.88 30.28 -15.92
C ASP A 126 10.15 29.31 -16.89
N ASP A 127 10.18 29.65 -18.19
CA ASP A 127 9.70 28.89 -19.38
C ASP A 127 10.21 27.43 -19.51
N ARG A 128 10.84 26.89 -18.47
CA ARG A 128 11.40 25.54 -18.32
C ARG A 128 10.41 24.50 -17.79
N ASN A 129 9.11 24.71 -17.90
CA ASN A 129 8.06 23.79 -17.43
C ASN A 129 8.28 22.32 -17.86
N TYR A 130 8.90 22.09 -19.03
CA TYR A 130 9.28 20.75 -19.45
C TYR A 130 10.46 20.20 -18.63
N PHE A 131 11.56 20.94 -18.44
CA PHE A 131 12.74 20.46 -17.67
C PHE A 131 12.40 20.05 -16.23
N THR A 132 11.42 20.69 -15.61
CA THR A 132 10.90 20.38 -14.27
C THR A 132 10.38 18.94 -14.15
N LEU A 133 9.53 18.49 -15.09
CA LEU A 133 9.04 17.12 -15.15
C LEU A 133 10.17 16.12 -15.41
N TRP A 134 11.19 16.54 -16.15
CA TRP A 134 12.30 15.70 -16.55
C TRP A 134 13.20 15.37 -15.38
N ILE A 135 13.54 16.38 -14.58
CA ILE A 135 14.35 16.22 -13.37
C ILE A 135 13.68 15.27 -12.37
N VAL A 136 12.38 15.49 -12.10
CA VAL A 136 11.59 14.61 -11.21
C VAL A 136 11.58 13.17 -11.73
N SER A 137 11.41 12.99 -13.03
CA SER A 137 11.39 11.67 -13.65
C SER A 137 12.75 10.96 -13.58
N ILE A 138 13.86 11.69 -13.78
CA ILE A 138 15.21 11.16 -13.64
C ILE A 138 15.46 10.70 -12.20
N PHE A 139 15.15 11.52 -11.20
CA PHE A 139 15.32 11.16 -9.80
C PHE A 139 14.42 9.99 -9.38
N SER A 140 13.20 9.92 -9.92
CA SER A 140 12.35 8.73 -9.76
C SER A 140 13.05 7.50 -10.35
N GLY A 141 13.58 7.60 -11.59
CA GLY A 141 14.32 6.52 -12.24
C GLY A 141 15.57 6.09 -11.47
N LEU A 142 16.29 7.02 -10.82
CA LEU A 142 17.43 6.69 -9.95
C LEU A 142 17.00 5.91 -8.71
N ILE A 143 15.87 6.24 -8.09
CA ILE A 143 15.31 5.47 -6.97
C ILE A 143 14.95 4.05 -7.42
N TRP A 144 14.35 3.91 -8.61
CA TRP A 144 14.09 2.61 -9.22
C TRP A 144 15.37 1.82 -9.49
N LEU A 145 16.45 2.50 -9.90
CA LEU A 145 17.76 1.90 -10.14
C LEU A 145 18.43 1.41 -8.85
N VAL A 146 18.31 2.15 -7.75
CA VAL A 146 18.69 1.66 -6.41
C VAL A 146 17.91 0.39 -6.07
N GLY A 147 16.64 0.31 -6.44
CA GLY A 147 15.83 -0.91 -6.33
C GLY A 147 16.41 -2.09 -7.13
N VAL A 148 16.86 -1.87 -8.37
CA VAL A 148 17.54 -2.91 -9.18
C VAL A 148 18.82 -3.40 -8.49
N LEU A 149 19.66 -2.48 -8.00
CA LEU A 149 20.88 -2.82 -7.27
C LEU A 149 20.59 -3.63 -5.99
N HIS A 150 19.53 -3.28 -5.27
CA HIS A 150 19.06 -4.05 -4.12
C HIS A 150 18.67 -5.48 -4.50
N VAL A 151 17.94 -5.66 -5.60
CA VAL A 151 17.57 -7.00 -6.07
C VAL A 151 18.81 -7.81 -6.44
N VAL A 152 19.75 -7.22 -7.20
CA VAL A 152 20.99 -7.90 -7.61
C VAL A 152 21.81 -8.36 -6.41
N THR A 153 21.96 -7.50 -5.39
CA THR A 153 22.68 -7.85 -4.15
C THR A 153 21.93 -8.86 -3.27
N ALA A 154 20.60 -8.97 -3.42
CA ALA A 154 19.77 -9.92 -2.69
C ALA A 154 19.67 -11.32 -3.35
N ILE A 155 20.11 -11.49 -4.61
CA ILE A 155 20.04 -12.76 -5.35
C ILE A 155 20.69 -13.91 -4.57
N ASN A 156 21.83 -13.68 -3.91
CA ASN A 156 22.55 -14.72 -3.17
C ASN A 156 21.96 -15.03 -1.78
N ARG A 157 20.95 -14.28 -1.33
CA ARG A 157 20.41 -14.37 0.05
C ARG A 157 19.06 -15.08 0.15
N THR A 158 18.43 -15.43 -0.98
CA THR A 158 17.09 -16.03 -1.02
C THR A 158 17.14 -17.44 -1.57
N THR A 159 17.32 -18.44 -0.70
CA THR A 159 17.12 -19.85 -1.04
C THR A 159 15.63 -20.16 -1.05
N VAL A 160 15.01 -20.03 -2.23
CA VAL A 160 13.61 -20.42 -2.43
C VAL A 160 13.53 -21.95 -2.53
N SER A 161 12.87 -22.57 -1.57
CA SER A 161 12.39 -23.96 -1.71
C SER A 161 11.46 -24.02 -2.92
N SER A 162 11.85 -24.79 -3.95
CA SER A 162 11.06 -24.96 -5.16
C SER A 162 9.76 -25.69 -4.84
N VAL A 163 8.66 -24.94 -4.71
CA VAL A 163 7.34 -25.56 -4.74
C VAL A 163 7.14 -26.11 -6.15
N SER A 164 6.94 -27.43 -6.26
CA SER A 164 6.83 -28.09 -7.56
C SER A 164 5.72 -27.45 -8.40
N LEU A 165 6.04 -27.20 -9.67
CA LEU A 165 5.17 -26.53 -10.65
C LEU A 165 4.09 -27.48 -11.20
N ILE A 166 3.84 -28.60 -10.52
CA ILE A 166 3.08 -29.72 -11.05
C ILE A 166 1.59 -29.45 -10.82
N ASN A 167 0.85 -29.25 -11.92
CA ASN A 167 -0.60 -29.06 -12.00
C ASN A 167 -1.19 -27.78 -11.37
N LYS A 168 -0.93 -26.62 -11.97
CA LYS A 168 -1.75 -25.42 -11.73
C LYS A 168 -2.59 -25.10 -12.95
N SER A 169 -3.92 -25.17 -12.81
CA SER A 169 -4.86 -24.82 -13.88
C SER A 169 -4.92 -23.29 -14.09
N MET A 170 -5.47 -22.87 -15.23
CA MET A 170 -5.72 -21.46 -15.58
C MET A 170 -6.48 -20.67 -14.49
N PHE A 171 -7.19 -21.36 -13.59
CA PHE A 171 -7.95 -20.78 -12.47
C PHE A 171 -7.14 -20.62 -11.16
N TYR A 172 -5.82 -20.82 -11.17
CA TYR A 172 -4.97 -20.64 -9.99
C TYR A 172 -5.12 -19.26 -9.30
N PRO A 173 -5.27 -18.13 -10.01
CA PRO A 173 -5.53 -16.83 -9.38
C PRO A 173 -6.90 -16.75 -8.68
N CYS A 174 -7.88 -17.52 -9.16
CA CYS A 174 -9.21 -17.61 -8.55
C CYS A 174 -9.22 -18.44 -7.25
N SER A 175 -8.11 -19.09 -6.89
CA SER A 175 -8.00 -19.83 -5.62
C SER A 175 -8.22 -18.95 -4.38
N LEU A 176 -8.01 -17.64 -4.52
CA LEU A 176 -8.36 -16.63 -3.53
C LEU A 176 -9.85 -16.66 -3.14
N LEU A 177 -10.76 -16.92 -4.09
CA LEU A 177 -12.21 -16.91 -3.85
C LEU A 177 -12.67 -17.99 -2.87
N LYS A 178 -11.84 -19.02 -2.64
CA LYS A 178 -12.08 -20.06 -1.63
C LYS A 178 -11.84 -19.58 -0.20
N HIS A 179 -11.28 -18.38 -0.01
CA HIS A 179 -10.91 -17.82 1.29
C HIS A 179 -11.71 -16.53 1.58
N PRO A 180 -12.92 -16.63 2.18
CA PRO A 180 -13.79 -15.45 2.38
C PRO A 180 -13.16 -14.37 3.27
N LYS A 181 -12.38 -14.77 4.29
CA LYS A 181 -11.60 -13.83 5.13
C LYS A 181 -10.61 -12.99 4.29
N ALA A 182 -10.00 -13.59 3.28
CA ALA A 182 -9.06 -12.89 2.39
C ALA A 182 -9.77 -11.87 1.49
N ILE A 183 -10.98 -12.19 1.02
CA ILE A 183 -11.82 -11.27 0.23
C ILE A 183 -12.14 -10.02 1.07
N GLY A 184 -12.59 -10.20 2.32
CA GLY A 184 -12.83 -9.09 3.25
C GLY A 184 -11.57 -8.25 3.51
N GLY A 185 -10.42 -8.91 3.69
CA GLY A 185 -9.13 -8.24 3.83
C GLY A 185 -8.75 -7.40 2.60
N LEU A 186 -8.95 -7.93 1.40
CA LEU A 186 -8.67 -7.25 0.12
C LEU A 186 -9.62 -6.08 -0.11
N PHE A 187 -10.92 -6.24 0.17
CA PHE A 187 -11.87 -5.13 0.11
C PHE A 187 -11.48 -4.03 1.10
N GLY A 188 -11.01 -4.40 2.30
CA GLY A 188 -10.41 -3.46 3.23
C GLY A 188 -9.14 -2.78 2.69
N VAL A 189 -8.30 -3.47 1.90
CA VAL A 189 -7.13 -2.87 1.22
C VAL A 189 -7.57 -1.87 0.15
N PHE A 190 -8.57 -2.22 -0.64
CA PHE A 190 -9.17 -1.34 -1.64
C PHE A 190 -9.64 -0.03 -1.01
N LEU A 191 -10.52 -0.14 0.00
CA LEU A 191 -11.08 1.02 0.71
C LEU A 191 -9.99 1.84 1.39
N SER A 192 -8.98 1.19 1.98
CA SER A 192 -7.88 1.91 2.60
C SER A 192 -7.07 2.74 1.60
N SER A 193 -6.83 2.21 0.40
CA SER A 193 -6.08 2.90 -0.65
C SER A 193 -6.90 4.01 -1.29
N PHE A 194 -8.19 3.76 -1.48
CA PHE A 194 -9.15 4.75 -1.93
C PHE A 194 -9.23 5.94 -0.96
N THR A 195 -9.48 5.67 0.33
CA THR A 195 -9.56 6.70 1.37
C THR A 195 -8.29 7.54 1.44
N THR A 196 -7.12 6.91 1.50
CA THR A 196 -5.85 7.65 1.65
C THR A 196 -5.55 8.53 0.44
N MET A 197 -5.83 8.04 -0.77
CA MET A 197 -5.62 8.82 -1.99
C MET A 197 -6.62 9.97 -2.11
N CYS A 198 -7.90 9.74 -1.77
CA CYS A 198 -8.91 10.79 -1.74
C CYS A 198 -8.50 11.94 -0.82
N ILE A 199 -8.11 11.62 0.42
CA ILE A 199 -7.70 12.63 1.41
C ILE A 199 -6.44 13.36 0.96
N PHE A 200 -5.44 12.63 0.44
CA PHE A 200 -4.18 13.23 0.00
C PHE A 200 -4.39 14.17 -1.19
N ILE A 201 -4.99 13.70 -2.28
CA ILE A 201 -5.18 14.50 -3.50
C ILE A 201 -6.20 15.60 -3.27
N GLY A 202 -7.30 15.31 -2.57
CA GLY A 202 -8.29 16.32 -2.19
C GLY A 202 -7.67 17.43 -1.34
N GLY A 203 -6.80 17.06 -0.38
CA GLY A 203 -6.07 18.03 0.45
C GLY A 203 -5.09 18.87 -0.36
N VAL A 204 -4.28 18.27 -1.24
CA VAL A 204 -3.35 18.99 -2.13
C VAL A 204 -4.10 19.97 -3.03
N LEU A 205 -5.17 19.51 -3.70
CA LEU A 205 -5.96 20.36 -4.58
C LEU A 205 -6.69 21.47 -3.82
N PHE A 206 -7.12 21.23 -2.58
CA PHE A 206 -7.73 22.25 -1.75
C PHE A 206 -6.73 23.33 -1.30
N ILE A 207 -5.54 22.92 -0.85
CA ILE A 207 -4.46 23.83 -0.42
C ILE A 207 -3.99 24.71 -1.58
N VAL A 208 -3.79 24.11 -2.76
CA VAL A 208 -3.30 24.80 -3.96
C VAL A 208 -4.40 25.63 -4.62
N GLY A 209 -5.59 25.06 -4.81
CA GLY A 209 -6.66 25.67 -5.60
C GLY A 209 -7.50 26.69 -4.83
N ASN A 210 -8.03 26.31 -3.65
CA ASN A 210 -9.01 27.14 -2.95
C ASN A 210 -8.39 28.05 -1.90
N LEU A 211 -7.42 27.55 -1.14
CA LEU A 211 -6.82 28.33 -0.08
C LEU A 211 -5.71 29.27 -0.60
N CYS A 212 -5.25 29.09 -1.84
CA CYS A 212 -4.19 29.88 -2.50
C CYS A 212 -3.00 30.13 -1.58
N ILE A 213 -2.64 29.13 -0.76
CA ILE A 213 -1.63 29.29 0.28
C ILE A 213 -0.25 29.38 -0.37
N ARG A 214 0.64 30.18 0.24
CA ARG A 214 2.02 30.32 -0.23
C ARG A 214 2.65 28.94 -0.50
N PRO A 215 3.35 28.76 -1.63
CA PRO A 215 4.02 27.51 -2.00
C PRO A 215 4.73 26.76 -0.86
N PRO A 216 5.50 27.41 0.06
CA PRO A 216 6.21 26.68 1.13
C PRO A 216 5.30 25.84 2.04
N HIS A 217 4.03 26.19 2.23
CA HIS A 217 3.13 25.39 3.05
C HIS A 217 2.76 24.06 2.38
N LEU A 218 2.76 23.99 1.05
CA LEU A 218 2.59 22.74 0.32
C LEU A 218 3.79 21.80 0.53
N LEU A 219 5.01 22.35 0.54
CA LEU A 219 6.20 21.56 0.88
C LEU A 219 6.11 21.02 2.31
N TYR A 220 5.77 21.88 3.28
CA TYR A 220 5.62 21.44 4.67
C TYR A 220 4.56 20.35 4.82
N PHE A 221 3.45 20.45 4.07
CA PHE A 221 2.42 19.40 4.01
C PHE A 221 2.98 18.08 3.48
N TRP A 222 3.71 18.09 2.36
CA TRP A 222 4.29 16.86 1.80
C TRP A 222 5.38 16.27 2.71
N LEU A 223 6.25 17.10 3.26
CA LEU A 223 7.29 16.66 4.18
C LEU A 223 6.70 16.06 5.45
N ILE A 224 5.69 16.68 6.07
CA ILE A 224 5.05 16.07 7.24
C ILE A 224 4.31 14.78 6.84
N TYR A 225 3.69 14.75 5.67
CA TYR A 225 2.98 13.56 5.20
C TYR A 225 3.91 12.36 4.97
N PHE A 226 5.15 12.58 4.50
CA PHE A 226 6.07 11.51 4.11
C PHE A 226 7.25 11.28 5.08
N LEU A 227 7.70 12.27 5.86
CA LEU A 227 8.77 12.08 6.85
C LEU A 227 8.26 11.63 8.20
N PHE A 228 7.06 12.07 8.61
CA PHE A 228 6.50 11.69 9.91
C PHE A 228 6.39 10.17 10.14
N PRO A 229 6.04 9.33 9.13
CA PRO A 229 6.01 7.88 9.24
C PRO A 229 7.34 7.24 9.65
N LEU A 230 8.48 7.88 9.35
CA LEU A 230 9.80 7.35 9.70
C LEU A 230 9.99 7.22 11.21
N VAL A 231 9.37 8.12 11.96
CA VAL A 231 9.40 8.09 13.43
C VAL A 231 8.14 7.41 13.94
N SER A 232 6.97 7.77 13.43
CA SER A 232 5.72 7.30 14.00
C SER A 232 5.46 5.81 13.79
N LEU A 233 5.78 5.22 12.63
CA LEU A 233 5.46 3.83 12.35
C LEU A 233 6.33 2.83 13.14
N PRO A 234 7.66 3.01 13.30
CA PRO A 234 8.45 2.14 14.16
C PRO A 234 7.99 2.20 15.62
N LEU A 235 7.57 3.38 16.10
CA LEU A 235 7.03 3.56 17.45
C LEU A 235 5.68 2.85 17.66
N LEU A 236 4.93 2.55 16.60
CA LEU A 236 3.67 1.82 16.70
C LEU A 236 3.86 0.32 16.92
N HIS A 237 5.04 -0.24 16.64
CA HIS A 237 5.33 -1.65 16.90
C HIS A 237 5.29 -2.00 18.40
N PRO A 238 6.02 -1.31 19.30
CA PRO A 238 5.90 -1.56 20.74
C PRO A 238 4.49 -1.25 21.27
N LEU A 239 3.81 -0.23 20.72
CA LEU A 239 2.42 0.07 21.07
C LEU A 239 1.48 -1.09 20.69
N GLN A 240 1.65 -1.68 19.51
CA GLN A 240 0.89 -2.84 19.06
C GLN A 240 1.06 -4.03 20.03
N LEU A 241 2.30 -4.26 20.48
CA LEU A 241 2.60 -5.33 21.44
C LEU A 241 1.96 -5.07 22.80
N LEU A 242 2.01 -3.83 23.29
CA LEU A 242 1.39 -3.41 24.55
C LEU A 242 -0.14 -3.63 24.51
N LEU A 243 -0.78 -3.20 23.42
CA LEU A 243 -2.24 -3.30 23.23
C LEU A 243 -2.71 -4.70 22.85
N LYS A 244 -1.79 -5.67 22.66
CA LYS A 244 -2.07 -6.99 22.08
C LYS A 244 -2.98 -6.89 20.84
N ALA A 245 -2.70 -5.92 19.98
CA ALA A 245 -3.55 -5.59 18.84
C ALA A 245 -3.20 -6.46 17.62
N ASN A 246 -4.21 -7.15 17.07
CA ASN A 246 -4.08 -7.89 15.81
C ASN A 246 -3.99 -6.94 14.61
N SER A 247 -3.55 -7.46 13.47
CA SER A 247 -3.41 -6.72 12.20
C SER A 247 -4.70 -5.97 11.81
N ALA A 248 -5.86 -6.63 11.96
CA ALA A 248 -7.17 -6.03 11.71
C ALA A 248 -7.45 -4.83 12.63
N LYS A 249 -7.16 -4.95 13.95
CA LYS A 249 -7.36 -3.86 14.92
C LYS A 249 -6.49 -2.66 14.59
N MET A 250 -5.22 -2.88 14.26
CA MET A 250 -4.30 -1.81 13.85
C MET A 250 -4.75 -1.13 12.54
N LYS A 251 -5.31 -1.89 11.60
CA LYS A 251 -5.89 -1.34 10.37
C LYS A 251 -7.16 -0.52 10.64
N ILE A 252 -8.01 -0.95 11.60
CA ILE A 252 -9.17 -0.16 12.07
C ILE A 252 -8.71 1.16 12.68
N ILE A 253 -7.64 1.17 13.49
CA ILE A 253 -7.04 2.41 14.01
C ILE A 253 -6.60 3.33 12.85
N GLY A 254 -5.98 2.77 11.81
CA GLY A 254 -5.64 3.53 10.60
C GLY A 254 -6.84 4.16 9.89
N PHE A 255 -7.97 3.43 9.81
CA PHE A 255 -9.22 3.96 9.28
C PHE A 255 -9.82 5.05 10.17
N LEU A 256 -9.79 4.90 11.49
CA LEU A 256 -10.27 5.92 12.44
C LEU A 256 -9.45 7.21 12.31
N LEU A 257 -8.12 7.12 12.19
CA LEU A 257 -7.27 8.28 11.94
C LEU A 257 -7.60 8.95 10.60
N SER A 258 -7.87 8.16 9.56
CA SER A 258 -8.29 8.70 8.25
C SER A 258 -9.68 9.34 8.28
N MET A 259 -10.60 8.80 9.09
CA MET A 259 -11.90 9.41 9.37
C MET A 259 -11.74 10.73 10.11
N LEU A 260 -10.85 10.80 11.10
CA LEU A 260 -10.54 12.04 11.82
C LEU A 260 -9.98 13.10 10.87
N SER A 261 -9.05 12.73 9.99
CA SER A 261 -8.53 13.64 8.95
C SER A 261 -9.61 14.08 7.96
N SER A 262 -10.54 13.20 7.59
CA SER A 262 -11.69 13.56 6.73
C SER A 262 -12.66 14.49 7.46
N GLY A 263 -12.96 14.21 8.73
CA GLY A 263 -13.78 15.05 9.61
C GLY A 263 -13.18 16.43 9.82
N PHE A 264 -11.85 16.52 9.94
CA PHE A 264 -11.13 17.77 10.01
C PHE A 264 -11.37 18.64 8.77
N GLY A 265 -11.29 18.06 7.57
CA GLY A 265 -11.56 18.82 6.35
C GLY A 265 -13.03 19.20 6.17
N PHE A 266 -13.95 18.43 6.74
CA PHE A 266 -15.35 18.84 6.82
C PHE A 266 -15.60 19.99 7.78
N TYR A 267 -14.97 19.99 8.95
CA TYR A 267 -15.14 21.03 9.94
C TYR A 267 -14.52 22.36 9.46
N PHE A 268 -13.30 22.29 8.92
CA PHE A 268 -12.56 23.47 8.46
C PHE A 268 -12.73 23.77 6.96
N TRP A 269 -13.78 23.26 6.31
CA TRP A 269 -13.97 23.39 4.86
C TRP A 269 -14.04 24.83 4.36
N ASN A 270 -14.63 25.72 5.16
CA ASN A 270 -14.84 27.14 4.87
C ASN A 270 -13.83 28.04 5.60
N SER A 271 -12.92 27.46 6.37
CA SER A 271 -11.93 28.21 7.14
C SER A 271 -10.62 28.31 6.38
N HIS A 272 -9.89 29.41 6.56
CA HIS A 272 -8.53 29.52 6.06
C HIS A 272 -7.58 28.69 6.92
N TRP A 273 -7.03 27.62 6.33
CA TRP A 273 -6.10 26.75 7.06
C TRP A 273 -4.77 27.47 7.29
N LYS A 274 -4.44 27.70 8.56
CA LYS A 274 -3.09 28.15 8.96
C LYS A 274 -2.10 26.99 8.90
N LEU A 275 -0.80 27.28 8.92
CA LEU A 275 0.27 26.27 8.90
C LEU A 275 0.07 25.15 9.95
N GLY A 276 -0.36 25.50 11.17
CA GLY A 276 -0.65 24.51 12.21
C GLY A 276 -1.74 23.50 11.82
N HIS A 277 -2.81 23.96 11.14
CA HIS A 277 -3.88 23.08 10.65
C HIS A 277 -3.34 22.09 9.62
N ILE A 278 -2.52 22.57 8.69
CA ILE A 278 -1.88 21.75 7.64
C ILE A 278 -0.95 20.70 8.26
N LEU A 279 -0.14 21.09 9.25
CA LEU A 279 0.81 20.18 9.90
C LEU A 279 0.07 19.09 10.71
N ILE A 280 -0.95 19.47 11.48
CA ILE A 280 -1.75 18.52 12.27
C ILE A 280 -2.50 17.57 11.33
N PHE A 281 -3.19 18.11 10.33
CA PHE A 281 -3.91 17.31 9.32
C PHE A 281 -2.98 16.33 8.62
N GLY A 282 -1.84 16.82 8.12
CA GLY A 282 -0.84 16.02 7.42
C GLY A 282 -0.24 14.94 8.31
N GLY A 283 0.12 15.26 9.56
CA GLY A 283 0.65 14.31 10.53
C GLY A 283 -0.34 13.20 10.88
N VAL A 284 -1.59 13.54 11.23
CA VAL A 284 -2.62 12.54 11.56
C VAL A 284 -2.92 11.64 10.37
N GLN A 285 -3.09 12.22 9.18
CA GLN A 285 -3.36 11.45 7.97
C GLN A 285 -2.16 10.57 7.59
N SER A 286 -0.95 11.05 7.83
CA SER A 286 0.29 10.31 7.57
C SER A 286 0.38 9.02 8.38
N ILE A 287 0.13 9.10 9.70
CA ILE A 287 0.06 7.93 10.58
C ILE A 287 -1.02 6.97 10.10
N GLY A 288 -2.23 7.49 9.82
CA GLY A 288 -3.36 6.69 9.35
C GLY A 288 -3.04 5.95 8.05
N SER A 289 -2.50 6.66 7.06
CA SER A 289 -2.09 6.11 5.76
C SER A 289 -0.98 5.06 5.89
N GLY A 290 0.03 5.33 6.71
CA GLY A 290 1.11 4.38 6.98
C GLY A 290 0.64 3.10 7.67
N LEU A 291 -0.25 3.21 8.67
CA LEU A 291 -0.89 2.06 9.32
C LEU A 291 -1.71 1.23 8.34
N LEU A 292 -2.57 1.89 7.57
CA LEU A 292 -3.43 1.25 6.57
C LEU A 292 -2.62 0.47 5.53
N HIS A 293 -1.50 1.04 5.08
CA HIS A 293 -0.57 0.37 4.17
C HIS A 293 0.14 -0.82 4.83
N ALA A 294 0.78 -0.59 5.97
CA ALA A 294 1.62 -1.59 6.63
C ALA A 294 0.80 -2.81 7.06
N PHE A 295 -0.32 -2.59 7.75
CA PHE A 295 -1.19 -3.66 8.23
C PHE A 295 -2.10 -4.22 7.13
N GLY A 296 -2.33 -3.48 6.04
CA GLY A 296 -2.97 -4.01 4.84
C GLY A 296 -2.20 -5.18 4.23
N ARG A 297 -0.85 -5.10 4.19
CA ARG A 297 0.01 -6.21 3.73
C ARG A 297 -0.04 -7.39 4.69
N VAL A 298 0.16 -7.11 5.97
CA VAL A 298 0.20 -8.13 7.04
C VAL A 298 -1.10 -8.95 7.05
N LEU A 299 -2.26 -8.28 7.00
CA LEU A 299 -3.57 -8.92 7.01
C LEU A 299 -3.74 -9.93 5.85
N ILE A 300 -3.26 -9.59 4.66
CA ILE A 300 -3.35 -10.48 3.48
C ILE A 300 -2.39 -11.67 3.63
N LEU A 301 -1.19 -11.45 4.15
CA LEU A 301 -0.19 -12.51 4.35
C LEU A 301 -0.60 -13.50 5.46
N GLU A 302 -1.30 -13.03 6.50
CA GLU A 302 -1.88 -13.88 7.55
C GLU A 302 -2.97 -14.81 6.98
N CYS A 303 -3.74 -14.34 5.99
CA CYS A 303 -4.78 -15.15 5.33
C CYS A 303 -4.24 -16.10 4.25
N ALA A 304 -2.98 -15.94 3.83
CA ALA A 304 -2.42 -16.70 2.71
C ALA A 304 -1.96 -18.09 3.15
N PRO A 305 -2.46 -19.19 2.53
CA PRO A 305 -1.95 -20.52 2.81
C PRO A 305 -0.54 -20.69 2.24
N ASN A 306 0.28 -21.49 2.92
CA ASN A 306 1.68 -21.73 2.56
C ASN A 306 1.79 -22.22 1.10
N GLY A 307 2.68 -21.62 0.30
CA GLY A 307 2.87 -21.98 -1.11
C GLY A 307 1.84 -21.39 -2.08
N LYS A 308 0.91 -20.57 -1.61
CA LYS A 308 0.04 -19.71 -2.43
C LYS A 308 0.20 -18.23 -2.12
N GLU A 309 1.22 -17.81 -1.37
CA GLU A 309 1.45 -16.41 -1.02
C GLU A 309 1.53 -15.49 -2.25
N GLY A 310 2.14 -15.94 -3.35
CA GLY A 310 2.24 -15.19 -4.60
C GLY A 310 0.90 -14.74 -5.18
N VAL A 311 -0.15 -15.57 -5.11
CA VAL A 311 -1.50 -15.21 -5.60
C VAL A 311 -2.10 -14.08 -4.76
N PHE A 312 -1.96 -14.19 -3.44
CA PHE A 312 -2.47 -13.20 -2.50
C PHE A 312 -1.72 -11.86 -2.64
N CYS A 313 -0.40 -11.91 -2.87
CA CYS A 313 0.43 -10.72 -3.10
C CYS A 313 0.09 -10.01 -4.41
N VAL A 314 -0.20 -10.76 -5.48
CA VAL A 314 -0.66 -10.24 -6.76
C VAL A 314 -2.00 -9.52 -6.63
N TRP A 315 -2.98 -10.17 -5.99
CA TRP A 315 -4.28 -9.55 -5.75
C TRP A 315 -4.17 -8.31 -4.85
N TYR A 316 -3.33 -8.35 -3.82
CA TYR A 316 -3.02 -7.18 -2.99
C TYR A 316 -2.49 -6.02 -3.84
N GLY A 317 -1.49 -6.26 -4.69
CA GLY A 317 -0.87 -5.24 -5.53
C GLY A 317 -1.89 -4.58 -6.46
N TRP A 318 -2.68 -5.38 -7.17
CA TRP A 318 -3.68 -4.88 -8.11
C TRP A 318 -4.81 -4.11 -7.42
N ILE A 319 -5.43 -4.70 -6.39
CA ILE A 319 -6.57 -4.09 -5.69
C ILE A 319 -6.16 -2.77 -5.02
N ARG A 320 -4.96 -2.72 -4.44
CA ARG A 320 -4.41 -1.50 -3.88
C ARG A 320 -4.27 -0.42 -4.96
N ALA A 321 -3.67 -0.75 -6.09
CA ALA A 321 -3.45 0.20 -7.17
C ALA A 321 -4.78 0.68 -7.81
N ALA A 322 -5.77 -0.21 -7.92
CA ALA A 322 -7.14 0.15 -8.32
C ALA A 322 -7.79 1.13 -7.33
N GLY A 323 -7.65 0.90 -6.03
CA GLY A 323 -8.16 1.82 -5.00
C GLY A 323 -7.51 3.21 -5.08
N LEU A 324 -6.18 3.27 -5.26
CA LEU A 324 -5.47 4.53 -5.48
C LEU A 324 -5.97 5.25 -6.75
N CYS A 325 -6.14 4.54 -7.86
CA CYS A 325 -6.64 5.09 -9.12
C CYS A 325 -8.03 5.69 -8.97
N LEU A 326 -8.96 4.95 -8.37
CA LEU A 326 -10.31 5.43 -8.16
C LEU A 326 -10.32 6.63 -7.20
N GLY A 327 -9.52 6.59 -6.13
CA GLY A 327 -9.45 7.68 -5.15
C GLY A 327 -8.91 8.98 -5.74
N PHE A 328 -7.86 8.90 -6.58
CA PHE A 328 -7.39 10.05 -7.34
C PHE A 328 -8.43 10.59 -8.30
N THR A 329 -9.14 9.69 -9.00
CA THR A 329 -10.20 10.09 -9.93
C THR A 329 -11.27 10.87 -9.19
N VAL A 330 -11.83 10.31 -8.12
CA VAL A 330 -12.87 10.96 -7.29
C VAL A 330 -12.39 12.30 -6.74
N ALA A 331 -11.17 12.36 -6.21
CA ALA A 331 -10.62 13.61 -5.68
C ALA A 331 -10.36 14.68 -6.73
N SER A 332 -10.18 14.29 -8.00
CA SER A 332 -9.85 15.20 -9.10
C SER A 332 -11.04 15.60 -9.97
N VAL A 333 -12.20 14.93 -9.87
CA VAL A 333 -13.41 15.30 -10.62
C VAL A 333 -13.90 16.70 -10.27
N VAL A 334 -13.82 17.11 -9.00
CA VAL A 334 -14.24 18.45 -8.57
C VAL A 334 -13.11 19.11 -7.77
N PRO A 335 -12.09 19.66 -8.47
CA PRO A 335 -10.96 20.28 -7.80
C PRO A 335 -11.43 21.45 -6.92
N GLY A 336 -10.93 21.50 -5.68
CA GLY A 336 -11.28 22.53 -4.71
C GLY A 336 -12.47 22.19 -3.80
N GLN A 337 -13.38 21.30 -4.18
CA GLN A 337 -14.48 20.90 -3.28
C GLN A 337 -14.03 19.83 -2.29
N ILE A 338 -13.38 20.24 -1.20
CA ILE A 338 -12.86 19.32 -0.17
C ILE A 338 -13.94 18.39 0.41
N LYS A 339 -15.19 18.85 0.50
CA LYS A 339 -16.33 18.08 1.02
C LYS A 339 -16.62 16.79 0.25
N THR A 340 -16.52 16.82 -1.08
CA THR A 340 -16.89 15.66 -1.90
C THR A 340 -15.85 14.56 -1.77
N SER A 341 -14.56 14.92 -1.91
CA SER A 341 -13.46 13.99 -1.73
C SER A 341 -13.35 13.45 -0.30
N PHE A 342 -13.45 14.32 0.71
CA PHE A 342 -13.34 13.90 2.11
C PHE A 342 -14.59 13.14 2.57
N GLY A 343 -15.76 13.42 2.00
CA GLY A 343 -16.96 12.63 2.22
C GLY A 343 -16.88 11.23 1.64
N ALA A 344 -16.42 11.10 0.40
CA ALA A 344 -16.16 9.80 -0.19
C ALA A 344 -15.13 9.01 0.65
N ALA A 345 -14.06 9.67 1.10
CA ALA A 345 -13.06 9.06 1.97
C ALA A 345 -13.61 8.62 3.33
N PHE A 346 -14.47 9.44 3.96
CA PHE A 346 -15.10 9.15 5.24
C PHE A 346 -16.03 7.95 5.15
N VAL A 347 -16.90 7.92 4.13
CA VAL A 347 -17.81 6.79 3.89
C VAL A 347 -17.01 5.52 3.60
N ALA A 348 -16.00 5.59 2.75
CA ALA A 348 -15.15 4.44 2.44
C ALA A 348 -14.39 3.92 3.69
N ALA A 349 -13.92 4.82 4.56
CA ALA A 349 -13.28 4.44 5.81
C ALA A 349 -14.26 3.75 6.77
N LEU A 350 -15.48 4.28 6.89
CA LEU A 350 -16.55 3.69 7.71
C LEU A 350 -16.91 2.29 7.22
N VAL A 351 -17.15 2.14 5.90
CA VAL A 351 -17.41 0.83 5.28
C VAL A 351 -16.21 -0.11 5.50
N GLY A 352 -14.98 0.41 5.43
CA GLY A 352 -13.76 -0.36 5.69
C GLY A 352 -13.70 -0.91 7.11
N ILE A 353 -14.10 -0.11 8.11
CA ILE A 353 -14.22 -0.55 9.50
C ILE A 353 -15.29 -1.65 9.62
N ILE A 354 -16.47 -1.43 9.05
CA ILE A 354 -17.59 -2.40 9.08
C ILE A 354 -17.13 -3.75 8.50
N VAL A 355 -16.50 -3.73 7.33
CA VAL A 355 -15.99 -4.94 6.66
C VAL A 355 -14.96 -5.67 7.52
N LEU A 356 -14.03 -4.95 8.14
CA LEU A 356 -13.01 -5.56 8.99
C LEU A 356 -13.58 -6.10 10.30
N LEU A 357 -14.57 -5.43 10.89
CA LEU A 357 -15.25 -5.93 12.09
C LEU A 357 -15.97 -7.24 11.78
N PHE A 358 -16.87 -7.25 10.79
CA PHE A 358 -17.63 -8.46 10.46
C PHE A 358 -16.77 -9.57 9.84
N GLY A 359 -15.72 -9.23 9.09
CA GLY A 359 -14.79 -10.20 8.51
C GLY A 359 -13.87 -10.88 9.53
N ASN A 360 -13.61 -10.25 10.67
CA ASN A 360 -12.68 -10.74 11.69
C ASN A 360 -13.35 -11.52 12.84
N VAL A 361 -14.69 -11.52 12.95
CA VAL A 361 -15.43 -12.20 14.04
C VAL A 361 -15.17 -13.72 14.09
N GLY A 362 -14.72 -14.34 12.99
CA GLY A 362 -14.42 -15.78 12.94
C GLY A 362 -13.10 -16.24 13.57
N ASP A 363 -12.35 -15.38 14.27
CA ASP A 363 -11.18 -15.79 15.07
C ASP A 363 -11.52 -16.02 16.55
N ASN A 364 -12.48 -15.27 17.09
CA ASN A 364 -12.92 -15.45 18.48
C ASN A 364 -13.64 -16.79 18.70
N SER A 365 -14.29 -17.33 17.66
CA SER A 365 -14.99 -18.61 17.77
C SER A 365 -14.06 -19.84 17.74
N LYS A 366 -12.79 -19.67 17.36
CA LYS A 366 -11.80 -20.76 17.33
C LYS A 366 -10.93 -20.82 18.58
N SER A 367 -10.76 -19.70 19.28
CA SER A 367 -10.12 -19.71 20.60
C SER A 367 -10.99 -20.40 21.64
N ASP A 368 -12.32 -20.24 21.55
CA ASP A 368 -13.24 -20.86 22.53
C ASP A 368 -13.47 -22.36 22.29
N SER A 369 -13.14 -22.88 21.11
CA SER A 369 -13.25 -24.31 20.81
C SER A 369 -11.99 -25.12 21.18
N GLN A 370 -10.87 -24.48 21.50
CA GLN A 370 -9.62 -25.18 21.85
C GLN A 370 -9.42 -25.38 23.36
N ASP A 371 -10.23 -24.72 24.20
CA ASP A 371 -10.15 -24.85 25.67
C ASP A 371 -11.10 -25.90 26.25
N ASN A 372 -11.98 -26.52 25.45
CA ASN A 372 -12.96 -27.51 25.93
C ASN A 372 -12.61 -28.98 25.65
N ASP A 373 -11.49 -29.28 24.98
CA ASP A 373 -11.11 -30.65 24.61
C ASP A 373 -10.11 -31.33 25.58
N ASN A 374 -9.79 -30.71 26.72
CA ASN A 374 -8.84 -31.25 27.72
C ASN A 374 -9.48 -31.62 29.08
N LEU A 375 -10.77 -31.92 29.11
CA LEU A 375 -11.46 -32.41 30.31
C LEU A 375 -12.34 -33.62 29.98
N GLY A 376 -11.72 -34.81 29.92
CA GLY A 376 -12.46 -36.04 29.73
C GLY A 376 -11.60 -37.30 29.65
N LEU A 377 -11.55 -38.02 30.79
CA LEU A 377 -11.28 -39.46 30.93
C LEU A 377 -9.82 -39.91 30.97
N ASP A 378 -9.20 -39.74 32.14
CA ASP A 378 -8.24 -40.73 32.66
C ASP A 378 -8.73 -41.22 34.03
N SER A 379 -9.45 -42.35 34.03
CA SER A 379 -9.74 -43.13 35.23
C SER A 379 -9.62 -44.62 34.90
N LYS A 380 -8.39 -45.11 34.86
CA LYS A 380 -8.10 -46.54 35.01
C LYS A 380 -7.89 -46.83 36.49
N GLU A 381 -8.91 -47.36 37.14
CA GLU A 381 -8.75 -48.12 38.38
C GLU A 381 -9.80 -49.24 38.41
N SER A 382 -9.36 -50.47 38.08
CA SER A 382 -9.90 -51.68 38.67
C SER A 382 -8.98 -52.85 38.36
N ILE A 383 -8.30 -53.29 39.42
CA ILE A 383 -7.46 -54.47 39.56
C ILE A 383 -8.33 -55.73 39.40
N SER A 384 -7.81 -56.76 38.71
CA SER A 384 -8.39 -58.10 38.67
C SER A 384 -7.74 -59.00 39.72
N VAL A 385 -8.58 -59.64 40.54
CA VAL A 385 -8.44 -60.86 41.38
C VAL A 385 -7.11 -61.07 42.10
#